data_AF-A0A9P8FEX9-F1
#
_entry.id   AF-A0A9P8FEX9-F1
#
_cell.length_a   1.000
_cell.length_b   1.000
_cell.length_c   1.000
_cell.angle_alpha   90.00
_cell.angle_beta   90.00
_cell.angle_gamma   90.00
#
_symmetry.space_group_name_H-M   'P 1'
#
loop_
_entity.id
_entity.type
_entity.pdbx_description
1 polymer ?
#
loop_
_entity_poly.entity_id
_entity_poly.type
_entity_poly.pdbx_seq_one_letter_code
_entity_poly.pdbx_strand_id
1 'polypeptide(L)'
;MLNWGQCKGPVWRSDDFTDCFQNDYLMGIIPLIASAISLLYLTIQLIQTALNSKYAYAYKLVNPTHPHPWDLRIPATQDDQDTDDDSDEFDRNEQLAIRTVRTRNTEMSVVDKPRGQLLLPIVEELAVLAEVGIHAAACATGIWGWSRVTVICSTALWSYVAVLTTLRLYFSSTNNYSFNKLWYHTGFLYAVQWICAFLLFRSAIIHPVSMGAQALTSTHFALTTLLTLIMLTSRKGNKPVELEYEGDIEPSREPLASVLSLATFSWVDPIVWKGYKKSTELSDV
;
A
#
# COMPACT_ATOMS: atom_id res chain seq x y z
N MET A 1 -26.04 -28.15 -8.81
CA MET A 1 -24.98 -28.45 -7.83
C MET A 1 -23.74 -27.70 -8.28
N LEU A 2 -23.34 -26.68 -7.52
CA LEU A 2 -22.19 -25.81 -7.83
C LEU A 2 -20.89 -26.61 -7.63
N ASN A 3 -20.30 -27.12 -8.71
CA ASN A 3 -18.93 -27.65 -8.68
C ASN A 3 -17.94 -26.50 -8.94
N TRP A 4 -17.97 -25.46 -8.10
CA TRP A 4 -17.01 -24.35 -8.15
C TRP A 4 -15.78 -24.70 -7.31
N GLY A 5 -14.59 -24.59 -7.88
CA GLY A 5 -13.34 -24.99 -7.22
C GLY A 5 -13.07 -26.50 -7.22
N GLN A 6 -13.74 -27.27 -8.09
CA GLN A 6 -13.53 -28.70 -8.25
C GLN A 6 -13.06 -29.04 -9.67
N CYS A 7 -11.87 -28.60 -10.03
CA CYS A 7 -11.24 -28.97 -11.29
C CYS A 7 -10.71 -30.41 -11.20
N LYS A 8 -11.41 -31.36 -11.84
CA LYS A 8 -11.00 -32.79 -11.89
C LYS A 8 -9.88 -33.09 -12.89
N GLY A 9 -9.50 -32.11 -13.71
CA GLY A 9 -8.45 -32.23 -14.71
C GLY A 9 -7.07 -31.77 -14.21
N PRO A 10 -6.01 -31.96 -15.01
CA PRO A 10 -4.69 -31.39 -14.70
C PRO A 10 -4.77 -29.87 -14.69
N VAL A 11 -4.00 -29.22 -13.81
CA VAL A 11 -3.92 -27.75 -13.72
C VAL A 11 -3.38 -27.14 -15.02
N TRP A 12 -2.40 -27.81 -15.61
CA TRP A 12 -1.67 -27.39 -16.79
C TRP A 12 -1.86 -28.39 -17.93
N ARG A 13 -2.05 -27.90 -19.16
CA ARG A 13 -2.15 -28.73 -20.37
C ARG A 13 -1.30 -28.11 -21.47
N SER A 14 -0.29 -28.84 -21.93
CA SER A 14 0.67 -28.41 -22.97
C SER A 14 1.46 -27.16 -22.58
N ASP A 15 1.03 -25.99 -23.01
CA ASP A 15 1.70 -24.69 -22.90
C ASP A 15 0.88 -23.66 -22.11
N ASP A 16 -0.29 -24.05 -21.60
CA ASP A 16 -1.22 -23.16 -20.90
C ASP A 16 -1.98 -23.81 -19.73
N PHE A 17 -2.59 -22.97 -18.89
CA PHE A 17 -3.50 -23.40 -17.83
C PHE A 17 -4.84 -23.86 -18.41
N THR A 18 -5.48 -24.83 -17.75
CA THR A 18 -6.84 -25.23 -18.14
C THR A 18 -7.87 -24.15 -17.83
N ASP A 19 -8.92 -24.04 -18.66
CA ASP A 19 -10.01 -23.05 -18.48
C ASP A 19 -10.63 -23.10 -17.09
N CYS A 20 -10.76 -24.31 -16.52
CA CYS A 20 -11.27 -24.50 -15.17
C CYS A 20 -10.36 -23.83 -14.12
N PHE A 21 -9.04 -24.01 -14.24
CA PHE A 21 -8.09 -23.40 -13.32
C PHE A 21 -8.06 -21.88 -13.45
N GLN A 22 -8.09 -21.37 -14.68
CA GLN A 22 -8.15 -19.93 -14.95
C GLN A 22 -9.41 -19.29 -14.34
N ASN A 23 -10.58 -19.87 -14.61
CA ASN A 23 -11.87 -19.34 -14.16
C ASN A 23 -12.10 -19.51 -12.64
N ASP A 24 -11.81 -20.67 -12.06
CA ASP A 24 -12.16 -20.89 -10.65
C ASP A 24 -11.08 -20.39 -9.70
N TYR A 25 -9.79 -20.60 -10.02
CA TYR A 25 -8.69 -20.31 -9.11
C TYR A 25 -8.06 -18.94 -9.35
N LEU A 26 -7.61 -18.66 -10.57
CA LEU A 26 -6.89 -17.41 -10.87
C LEU A 26 -7.80 -16.19 -10.79
N MET A 27 -9.04 -16.29 -11.29
CA MET A 27 -9.99 -15.17 -11.26
C MET A 27 -10.80 -15.09 -9.96
N GLY A 28 -11.04 -16.22 -9.30
CA GLY A 28 -11.95 -16.32 -8.17
C GLY A 28 -11.25 -16.57 -6.84
N ILE A 29 -10.87 -17.82 -6.59
CA ILE A 29 -10.49 -18.32 -5.27
C ILE A 29 -9.22 -17.64 -4.73
N ILE A 30 -8.16 -17.51 -5.52
CA ILE A 30 -6.89 -16.92 -5.05
C ILE A 30 -7.08 -15.44 -4.70
N PRO A 31 -7.67 -14.60 -5.59
CA PRO A 31 -8.03 -13.23 -5.25
C PRO A 31 -8.90 -13.12 -3.99
N LEU A 32 -9.89 -14.01 -3.84
CA LEU A 32 -10.82 -13.99 -2.72
C LEU A 32 -10.16 -14.35 -1.40
N ILE A 33 -9.26 -15.34 -1.38
CA ILE A 33 -8.46 -15.67 -0.21
C ILE A 33 -7.59 -14.48 0.20
N ALA A 34 -6.94 -13.81 -0.76
CA ALA A 34 -6.15 -12.62 -0.47
C ALA A 34 -7.00 -11.49 0.14
N SER A 35 -8.22 -11.27 -0.38
CA SER A 35 -9.16 -10.30 0.18
C SER A 35 -9.61 -10.68 1.60
N ALA A 36 -9.86 -11.96 1.87
CA ALA A 36 -10.26 -12.44 3.18
C ALA A 36 -9.13 -12.29 4.22
N ILE A 37 -7.88 -12.57 3.83
CA ILE A 37 -6.69 -12.36 4.67
C ILE A 37 -6.53 -10.86 4.97
N SER A 38 -6.66 -10.00 3.95
CA SER A 38 -6.59 -8.55 4.13
C SER A 38 -7.67 -8.04 5.10
N LEU A 39 -8.92 -8.51 4.94
CA LEU A 39 -10.04 -8.14 5.81
C LEU A 39 -9.80 -8.60 7.25
N LEU A 40 -9.37 -9.86 7.44
CA LEU A 40 -9.07 -10.40 8.77
C LEU A 40 -7.97 -9.57 9.44
N TYR A 41 -6.89 -9.29 8.72
CA TYR A 41 -5.79 -8.48 9.25
C TYR A 41 -6.26 -7.07 9.63
N LEU A 42 -7.07 -6.42 8.79
CA LEU A 42 -7.64 -5.10 9.07
C LEU A 42 -8.54 -5.12 10.32
N THR A 43 -9.38 -6.14 10.48
CA THR A 43 -10.22 -6.27 11.67
C THR A 43 -9.40 -6.49 12.94
N ILE A 44 -8.34 -7.30 12.88
CA ILE A 44 -7.42 -7.51 14.01
C ILE A 44 -6.75 -6.20 14.40
N GLN A 45 -6.26 -5.42 13.42
CA GLN A 45 -5.64 -4.13 13.67
C GLN A 45 -6.62 -3.14 14.32
N LEU A 46 -7.85 -3.04 13.80
CA LEU A 46 -8.89 -2.17 14.37
C LEU A 46 -9.26 -2.57 15.81
N ILE A 47 -9.28 -3.87 16.11
CA ILE A 47 -9.52 -4.36 17.46
C ILE A 47 -8.34 -3.99 18.36
N GLN A 48 -7.10 -4.19 17.91
CA GLN A 48 -5.92 -3.84 18.69
C GLN A 48 -5.83 -2.34 18.99
N THR A 49 -6.10 -1.48 18.00
CA THR A 49 -6.11 -0.02 18.22
C THR A 49 -7.24 0.39 19.16
N ALA A 50 -8.43 -0.19 19.05
CA ALA A 50 -9.55 0.09 19.95
C ALA A 50 -9.32 -0.42 21.38
N LEU A 51 -8.54 -1.49 21.58
CA LEU A 51 -8.15 -1.96 22.90
C LEU A 51 -7.05 -1.07 23.48
N ASN A 52 -6.02 -0.74 22.70
CA ASN A 52 -4.90 0.06 23.16
C ASN A 52 -5.28 1.52 23.45
N SER A 53 -6.23 2.10 22.70
CA SER A 53 -6.72 3.47 22.98
C SER A 53 -7.37 3.58 24.37
N LYS A 54 -8.02 2.51 24.85
CA LYS A 54 -8.56 2.44 26.21
C LYS A 54 -7.46 2.38 27.27
N TYR A 55 -6.35 1.70 26.97
CA TYR A 55 -5.20 1.64 27.87
C TYR A 55 -4.40 2.96 27.88
N ALA A 56 -4.22 3.61 26.73
CA ALA A 56 -3.53 4.90 26.62
C ALA A 56 -4.22 6.00 27.44
N TYR A 57 -5.56 6.04 27.42
CA TYR A 57 -6.33 6.99 28.24
C TYR A 57 -6.16 6.76 29.76
N ALA A 58 -5.83 5.53 30.17
CA ALA A 58 -5.58 5.19 31.58
C ALA A 58 -4.17 5.58 32.04
N TYR A 59 -3.20 5.67 31.13
CA TYR A 59 -1.81 6.08 31.40
C TYR A 59 -1.52 7.48 30.86
N LYS A 60 -2.32 8.47 31.24
CA LYS A 60 -1.92 9.87 31.02
C LYS A 60 -0.75 10.18 31.95
N LEU A 61 0.44 10.46 31.41
CA LEU A 61 1.59 10.87 32.23
C LEU A 61 1.17 12.05 33.12
N VAL A 62 1.27 11.85 34.43
CA VAL A 62 1.05 12.92 35.40
C VAL A 62 2.19 13.92 35.20
N ASN A 63 1.86 15.12 34.75
CA ASN A 63 2.80 16.21 34.57
C ASN A 63 3.48 16.48 35.93
N PRO A 64 4.78 16.20 36.11
CA PRO A 64 5.41 16.38 37.41
C PRO A 64 5.50 17.89 37.70
N THR A 65 4.72 18.34 38.68
CA THR A 65 4.60 19.75 39.09
C THR A 65 5.89 20.34 39.68
N HIS A 66 6.92 19.51 39.90
CA HIS A 66 8.23 19.91 40.39
C HIS A 66 9.33 19.17 39.61
N PRO A 67 10.06 19.86 38.71
CA PRO A 67 11.18 19.23 38.00
C PRO A 67 12.33 18.98 38.97
N HIS A 68 12.73 17.72 39.15
CA HIS A 68 13.97 17.41 39.87
C HIS A 68 15.17 17.72 38.97
N PRO A 69 16.29 18.22 39.53
CA PRO A 69 17.47 18.61 38.74
C PRO A 69 18.18 17.44 38.02
N TRP A 70 17.78 16.20 38.31
CA TRP A 70 18.29 14.97 37.69
C TRP A 70 17.31 14.35 36.69
N ASP A 71 16.13 14.95 36.50
CA ASP A 71 15.23 14.52 35.44
C ASP A 71 15.88 14.89 34.11
N LEU A 72 16.32 13.87 33.37
CA LEU A 72 16.71 13.99 31.98
C LEU A 72 15.60 14.74 31.26
N ARG A 73 15.88 15.99 30.91
CA ARG A 73 14.98 16.89 30.20
C ARG A 73 14.85 16.37 28.77
N ILE A 74 14.13 15.27 28.59
CA ILE A 74 13.54 14.92 27.31
C ILE A 74 12.61 16.10 27.02
N PRO A 75 12.85 16.90 25.97
CA PRO A 75 11.86 17.87 25.56
C PRO A 75 10.64 17.04 25.20
N ALA A 76 9.64 17.03 26.08
CA ALA A 76 8.29 16.74 25.66
C ALA A 76 8.01 17.77 24.58
N THR A 77 8.10 17.35 23.32
CA THR A 77 7.44 18.04 22.23
C THR A 77 6.01 18.17 22.69
N GLN A 78 5.69 19.39 23.11
CA GLN A 78 4.34 19.84 23.39
C GLN A 78 3.65 19.95 22.03
N ASP A 79 3.44 18.79 21.42
CA ASP A 79 2.51 18.64 20.32
C ASP A 79 1.28 18.03 20.97
N ASP A 80 0.42 18.91 21.49
CA ASP A 80 -0.98 18.62 21.80
C ASP A 80 -1.77 18.43 20.48
N GLN A 81 -1.20 17.62 19.59
CA GLN A 81 -1.92 16.97 18.51
C GLN A 81 -1.94 15.52 18.92
N ASP A 82 -3.15 14.97 19.06
CA ASP A 82 -3.38 13.53 19.11
C ASP A 82 -2.67 12.88 17.92
N THR A 83 -1.37 12.58 18.05
CA THR A 83 -0.68 11.70 17.12
C THR A 83 -1.24 10.33 17.40
N ASP A 84 -2.30 10.00 16.68
CA ASP A 84 -2.77 8.66 16.49
C ASP A 84 -1.53 7.78 16.27
N ASP A 85 -1.39 6.75 17.12
CA ASP A 85 -0.34 5.74 17.11
C ASP A 85 -0.50 4.80 15.90
N ASP A 86 -0.54 5.42 14.72
CA ASP A 86 -0.48 4.86 13.38
C ASP A 86 0.95 4.79 12.86
N SER A 87 1.92 4.84 13.78
CA SER A 87 3.31 4.48 13.52
C SER A 87 3.40 2.97 13.24
N ASP A 88 4.02 2.61 12.10
CA ASP A 88 4.28 1.22 11.73
C ASP A 88 5.14 0.54 12.83
N GLU A 89 5.09 -0.78 12.99
CA GLU A 89 5.93 -1.51 13.97
C GLU A 89 7.44 -1.23 13.78
N PHE A 90 7.84 -0.90 12.55
CA PHE A 90 9.18 -0.44 12.20
C PHE A 90 9.47 0.98 12.72
N ASP A 91 8.52 1.92 12.59
CA ASP A 91 8.62 3.29 13.11
C ASP A 91 8.57 3.32 14.66
N ARG A 92 7.83 2.39 15.30
CA ARG A 92 7.83 2.21 16.76
C ARG A 92 9.20 1.81 17.30
N ASN A 93 9.94 1.00 16.54
CA ASN A 93 11.30 0.60 16.89
C ASN A 93 12.32 1.71 16.60
N GLU A 94 12.00 2.67 15.73
CA GLU A 94 12.80 3.89 15.51
C GLU A 94 12.84 4.77 16.77
N GLN A 95 11.74 4.82 17.54
CA GLN A 95 11.71 5.49 18.85
C GLN A 95 12.59 4.79 19.91
N LEU A 96 12.91 3.50 19.73
CA LEU A 96 13.81 2.72 20.58
C LEU A 96 15.27 2.79 20.10
N ALA A 97 15.53 3.31 18.90
CA ALA A 97 16.86 3.70 18.49
C ALA A 97 17.30 4.93 19.28
N ILE A 98 18.60 5.05 19.58
CA ILE A 98 19.16 6.17 20.33
C ILE A 98 18.92 7.45 19.52
N ARG A 99 17.86 8.17 19.84
CA ARG A 99 17.53 9.45 19.22
C ARG A 99 18.56 10.48 19.66
N THR A 100 19.21 11.13 18.71
CA THR A 100 20.12 12.23 19.00
C THR A 100 19.34 13.35 19.71
N VAL A 101 19.93 13.89 20.77
CA VAL A 101 19.27 14.91 21.60
C VAL A 101 19.19 16.20 20.79
N ARG A 102 17.97 16.57 20.40
CA ARG A 102 17.61 17.78 19.66
C ARG A 102 18.21 19.03 20.32
N THR A 103 19.25 19.60 19.72
CA THR A 103 19.80 20.88 20.19
C THR A 103 19.02 22.02 19.56
N ARG A 104 18.46 22.89 20.41
CA ARG A 104 17.45 23.92 20.10
C ARG A 104 17.83 24.95 19.03
N ASN A 105 19.05 24.92 18.48
CA ASN A 105 19.64 26.09 17.84
C ASN A 105 19.97 25.94 16.34
N THR A 106 19.82 24.77 15.71
CA THR A 106 20.38 24.60 14.35
C THR A 106 19.61 23.71 13.37
N GLU A 107 18.40 23.26 13.70
CA GLU A 107 17.65 22.31 12.84
C GLU A 107 16.33 22.92 12.35
N MET A 108 16.21 23.11 11.04
CA MET A 108 14.96 23.45 10.37
C MET A 108 14.30 22.16 9.89
N SER A 109 13.23 21.72 10.54
CA SER A 109 12.42 20.60 10.05
C SER A 109 11.52 21.08 8.91
N VAL A 110 11.80 20.65 7.68
CA VAL A 110 10.96 20.97 6.52
C VAL A 110 10.08 19.76 6.23
N VAL A 111 8.76 19.96 6.31
CA VAL A 111 7.77 18.94 5.95
C VAL A 111 7.66 18.88 4.43
N ASP A 112 8.21 17.83 3.82
CA ASP A 112 8.09 17.61 2.38
C ASP A 112 6.76 16.94 2.04
N LYS A 113 5.78 17.75 1.62
CA LYS A 113 4.50 17.26 1.10
C LYS A 113 4.68 16.84 -0.36
N PRO A 114 4.37 15.58 -0.74
CA PRO A 114 4.53 15.13 -2.11
C PRO A 114 3.62 15.93 -3.05
N ARG A 115 4.17 16.45 -4.16
CA ARG A 115 3.49 17.28 -5.17
C ARG A 115 2.30 16.61 -5.89
N GLY A 116 1.95 15.37 -5.54
CA GLY A 116 0.86 14.58 -6.10
C GLY A 116 -0.03 13.89 -5.07
N GLN A 117 -0.04 14.36 -3.81
CA GLN A 117 -0.78 13.72 -2.71
C GLN A 117 -2.26 13.46 -3.04
N LEU A 118 -2.90 14.33 -3.81
CA LEU A 118 -4.30 14.20 -4.22
C LEU A 118 -4.47 13.57 -5.61
N LEU A 119 -3.54 13.83 -6.54
CA LEU A 119 -3.66 13.32 -7.92
C LEU A 119 -3.52 11.80 -7.98
N LEU A 120 -2.57 11.22 -7.24
CA LEU A 120 -2.34 9.77 -7.26
C LEU A 120 -3.55 8.99 -6.71
N PRO A 121 -4.12 9.33 -5.53
CA PRO A 121 -5.34 8.67 -5.05
C PRO A 121 -6.56 8.85 -5.96
N ILE A 122 -6.70 10.00 -6.64
CA ILE A 122 -7.81 10.21 -7.59
C ILE A 122 -7.66 9.30 -8.81
N VAL A 123 -6.46 9.20 -9.39
CA VAL A 123 -6.19 8.30 -10.52
C VAL A 123 -6.37 6.84 -10.10
N GLU A 124 -5.93 6.48 -8.90
CA GLU A 124 -6.14 5.16 -8.32
C GLU A 124 -7.65 4.83 -8.21
N GLU A 125 -8.45 5.73 -7.63
CA GLU A 125 -9.90 5.54 -7.51
C GLU A 125 -10.58 5.38 -8.88
N LEU A 126 -10.23 6.22 -9.86
CA LEU A 126 -10.78 6.12 -11.21
C LEU A 126 -10.43 4.78 -11.88
N ALA A 127 -9.21 4.28 -11.70
CA ALA A 127 -8.79 2.98 -12.22
C ALA A 127 -9.54 1.82 -11.56
N VAL A 128 -9.77 1.88 -10.25
CA VAL A 128 -10.55 0.88 -9.53
C VAL A 128 -12.03 0.91 -9.94
N LEU A 129 -12.63 2.09 -10.11
CA LEU A 129 -14.01 2.21 -10.61
C LEU A 129 -14.15 1.67 -12.03
N ALA A 130 -13.14 1.88 -12.89
CA ALA A 130 -13.10 1.29 -14.22
C ALA A 130 -13.07 -0.26 -14.15
N GLU A 131 -12.30 -0.83 -13.23
CA GLU A 131 -12.27 -2.29 -12.99
C GLU A 131 -13.63 -2.83 -12.53
N VAL A 132 -14.27 -2.19 -11.56
CA VAL A 132 -15.63 -2.54 -11.13
C VAL A 132 -16.60 -2.50 -12.31
N GLY A 133 -16.50 -1.46 -13.14
CA GLY A 133 -17.31 -1.31 -14.36
C GLY A 133 -17.11 -2.45 -15.36
N ILE A 134 -15.86 -2.86 -15.61
CA ILE A 134 -15.53 -3.99 -16.50
C ILE A 134 -16.13 -5.30 -15.99
N HIS A 135 -15.98 -5.59 -14.70
CA HIS A 135 -16.49 -6.82 -14.09
C HIS A 135 -18.02 -6.84 -14.03
N ALA A 136 -18.64 -5.70 -13.71
CA ALA A 136 -20.09 -5.55 -13.75
C ALA A 136 -20.65 -5.69 -15.17
N ALA A 137 -20.00 -5.09 -16.17
CA ALA A 137 -20.37 -5.22 -17.58
C ALA A 137 -20.21 -6.67 -18.07
N ALA A 138 -19.14 -7.35 -17.68
CA ALA A 138 -18.94 -8.76 -17.97
C ALA A 138 -20.01 -9.64 -17.29
N CYS A 139 -20.46 -9.28 -16.08
CA CYS A 139 -21.55 -9.96 -15.39
C CYS A 139 -22.89 -9.81 -16.12
N ALA A 140 -23.19 -8.60 -16.64
CA ALA A 140 -24.43 -8.31 -17.33
C ALA A 140 -24.50 -8.94 -18.74
N THR A 141 -23.38 -8.93 -19.45
CA THR A 141 -23.31 -9.36 -20.86
C THR A 141 -22.87 -10.82 -21.04
N GLY A 142 -22.19 -11.39 -20.05
CA GLY A 142 -21.64 -12.76 -20.13
C GLY A 142 -20.52 -12.93 -21.17
N ILE A 143 -19.90 -11.85 -21.66
CA ILE A 143 -18.91 -11.87 -22.75
C ILE A 143 -17.69 -12.75 -22.42
N TRP A 144 -17.33 -12.88 -21.14
CA TRP A 144 -16.19 -13.68 -20.70
C TRP A 144 -16.39 -15.19 -20.84
N GLY A 145 -17.63 -15.67 -20.96
CA GLY A 145 -17.94 -17.11 -21.02
C GLY A 145 -17.64 -17.88 -19.72
N TRP A 146 -17.34 -17.16 -18.65
CA TRP A 146 -16.95 -17.69 -17.34
C TRP A 146 -18.14 -18.08 -16.46
N SER A 147 -17.86 -18.80 -15.36
CA SER A 147 -18.92 -19.17 -14.43
C SER A 147 -19.52 -17.92 -13.79
N ARG A 148 -20.86 -17.89 -13.65
CA ARG A 148 -21.54 -16.75 -13.00
C ARG A 148 -21.04 -16.50 -11.58
N VAL A 149 -20.68 -17.56 -10.87
CA VAL A 149 -20.14 -17.48 -9.50
C VAL A 149 -18.80 -16.75 -9.50
N THR A 150 -17.88 -17.12 -10.38
CA THR A 150 -16.57 -16.45 -10.53
C THR A 150 -16.75 -14.97 -10.79
N VAL A 151 -17.60 -14.59 -11.75
CA VAL A 151 -17.77 -13.18 -12.12
C VAL A 151 -18.38 -12.37 -10.97
N ILE A 152 -19.34 -12.95 -10.23
CA ILE A 152 -19.92 -12.31 -9.04
C ILE A 152 -18.85 -12.14 -7.94
N CYS A 153 -18.06 -13.18 -7.65
CA CYS A 153 -16.99 -13.12 -6.66
C CYS A 153 -15.95 -12.07 -7.02
N SER A 154 -15.54 -12.02 -8.29
CA SER A 154 -14.58 -11.04 -8.78
C SER A 154 -15.13 -9.60 -8.73
N THR A 155 -16.40 -9.41 -9.08
CA THR A 155 -17.08 -8.11 -8.94
C THR A 155 -17.15 -7.67 -7.48
N ALA A 156 -17.47 -8.60 -6.56
CA ALA A 156 -17.51 -8.33 -5.13
C ALA A 156 -16.11 -7.99 -4.56
N LEU A 157 -15.06 -8.59 -5.10
CA LEU A 157 -13.69 -8.27 -4.73
C LEU A 157 -13.31 -6.85 -5.18
N TRP A 158 -13.58 -6.50 -6.43
CA TRP A 158 -13.27 -5.16 -6.93
C TRP A 158 -14.12 -4.08 -6.26
N SER A 159 -15.36 -4.38 -5.87
CA SER A 159 -16.16 -3.46 -5.06
C SER A 159 -15.60 -3.29 -3.64
N TYR A 160 -15.07 -4.36 -3.02
CA TYR A 160 -14.34 -4.25 -1.75
C TYR A 160 -13.09 -3.36 -1.89
N VAL A 161 -12.31 -3.55 -2.96
CA VAL A 161 -11.15 -2.70 -3.25
C VAL A 161 -11.57 -1.24 -3.45
N ALA A 162 -12.67 -0.97 -4.15
CA ALA A 162 -13.23 0.37 -4.34
C ALA A 162 -13.60 1.04 -3.01
N VAL A 163 -14.17 0.28 -2.07
CA VAL A 163 -14.47 0.80 -0.72
C VAL A 163 -13.18 1.19 0.02
N LEU A 164 -12.13 0.37 -0.08
CA LEU A 164 -10.84 0.68 0.54
C LEU A 164 -10.19 1.93 -0.07
N THR A 165 -10.22 2.09 -1.39
CA THR A 165 -9.64 3.25 -2.07
C THR A 165 -10.45 4.53 -1.84
N THR A 166 -11.79 4.43 -1.80
CA THR A 166 -12.65 5.54 -1.40
C THR A 166 -12.33 5.99 0.03
N LEU A 167 -12.20 5.04 0.96
CA LEU A 167 -11.84 5.35 2.35
C LEU A 167 -10.46 6.00 2.43
N ARG A 168 -9.49 5.51 1.65
CA ARG A 168 -8.15 6.09 1.55
C ARG A 168 -8.17 7.51 0.99
N LEU A 169 -8.97 7.79 -0.04
CA LEU A 169 -9.13 9.12 -0.61
C LEU A 169 -9.77 10.08 0.42
N TYR A 170 -10.80 9.61 1.14
CA TYR A 170 -11.46 10.37 2.19
C TYR A 170 -10.50 10.75 3.33
N PHE A 171 -9.70 9.79 3.81
CA PHE A 171 -8.68 10.02 4.83
C PHE A 171 -7.54 10.90 4.32
N SER A 172 -7.11 10.75 3.07
CA SER A 172 -6.12 11.65 2.48
C SER A 172 -6.61 13.10 2.36
N SER A 173 -7.92 13.32 2.23
CA SER A 173 -8.52 14.66 2.21
C SER A 173 -8.76 15.23 3.61
N THR A 174 -8.96 14.35 4.60
CA THR A 174 -9.23 14.74 5.99
C THR A 174 -7.91 14.71 6.74
N ASN A 175 -7.20 15.84 6.74
CA ASN A 175 -5.82 16.04 7.23
C ASN A 175 -5.54 15.59 8.69
N ASN A 176 -6.55 15.11 9.43
CA ASN A 176 -6.43 14.69 10.82
C ASN A 176 -6.28 13.17 11.00
N TYR A 177 -6.57 12.35 9.97
CA TYR A 177 -6.53 10.89 10.11
C TYR A 177 -5.84 10.27 8.88
N SER A 178 -4.54 10.04 8.95
CA SER A 178 -3.82 9.27 7.93
C SER A 178 -3.71 7.80 8.36
N PHE A 179 -4.69 6.97 7.96
CA PHE A 179 -4.60 5.53 8.19
C PHE A 179 -3.61 4.90 7.19
N ASN A 180 -2.30 5.08 7.46
CA ASN A 180 -1.19 4.62 6.61
C ASN A 180 -1.25 3.10 6.36
N LYS A 181 -1.85 2.37 7.30
CA LYS A 181 -2.06 0.92 7.21
C LYS A 181 -2.92 0.53 6.00
N LEU A 182 -3.88 1.36 5.58
CA LEU A 182 -4.73 1.09 4.41
C LEU A 182 -3.93 0.94 3.11
N TRP A 183 -2.83 1.70 3.00
CA TRP A 183 -1.93 1.66 1.86
C TRP A 183 -1.31 0.27 1.67
N TYR A 184 -0.90 -0.39 2.76
CA TYR A 184 -0.36 -1.74 2.71
C TYR A 184 -1.41 -2.78 2.31
N HIS A 185 -2.64 -2.62 2.79
CA HIS A 185 -3.75 -3.49 2.41
C HIS A 185 -4.05 -3.41 0.91
N THR A 186 -4.23 -2.19 0.38
CA THR A 186 -4.49 -2.01 -1.07
C THR A 186 -3.30 -2.47 -1.89
N GLY A 187 -2.07 -2.18 -1.46
CA GLY A 187 -0.87 -2.61 -2.15
C GLY A 187 -0.68 -4.12 -2.21
N PHE A 188 -0.96 -4.84 -1.11
CA PHE A 188 -0.95 -6.31 -1.09
C PHE A 188 -1.98 -6.89 -2.07
N LEU A 189 -3.19 -6.33 -2.08
CA LEU A 189 -4.25 -6.79 -2.98
C LEU A 189 -3.86 -6.56 -4.45
N TYR A 190 -3.32 -5.38 -4.80
CA TYR A 190 -2.87 -5.11 -6.16
C TYR A 190 -1.77 -6.06 -6.61
N ALA A 191 -0.77 -6.33 -5.76
CA ALA A 191 0.32 -7.23 -6.11
C ALA A 191 -0.18 -8.66 -6.39
N VAL A 192 -1.06 -9.19 -5.53
CA VAL A 192 -1.65 -10.52 -5.76
C VAL A 192 -2.51 -10.54 -7.01
N GLN A 193 -3.36 -9.52 -7.22
CA GLN A 193 -4.20 -9.45 -8.41
C GLN A 193 -3.40 -9.29 -9.69
N TRP A 194 -2.31 -8.54 -9.66
CA TRP A 194 -1.46 -8.37 -10.82
C TRP A 194 -0.78 -9.68 -11.23
N ILE A 195 -0.34 -10.51 -10.27
CA ILE A 195 0.20 -11.84 -10.58
C ILE A 195 -0.87 -12.71 -11.25
N CYS A 196 -2.09 -12.75 -10.70
CA CYS A 196 -3.20 -13.50 -11.28
C CYS A 196 -3.59 -12.98 -12.68
N ALA A 197 -3.72 -11.66 -12.82
CA ALA A 197 -4.07 -10.99 -14.08
C ALA A 197 -2.99 -11.19 -15.15
N PHE A 198 -1.70 -11.18 -14.78
CA PHE A 198 -0.60 -11.47 -15.69
C PHE A 198 -0.70 -12.89 -16.26
N LEU A 199 -0.98 -13.88 -15.41
CA LEU A 199 -1.15 -15.27 -15.86
C LEU A 199 -2.37 -15.41 -16.79
N LEU A 200 -3.50 -14.76 -16.45
CA LEU A 200 -4.70 -14.75 -17.29
C LEU A 200 -4.47 -14.04 -18.64
N PHE A 201 -3.75 -12.92 -18.64
CA PHE A 201 -3.40 -12.17 -19.84
C PHE A 201 -2.52 -12.98 -20.78
N ARG A 202 -1.51 -13.66 -20.23
CA ARG A 202 -0.67 -14.59 -21.00
C ARG A 202 -1.55 -15.64 -21.71
N SER A 203 -2.44 -16.30 -20.97
CA SER A 203 -3.34 -17.31 -21.53
C SER A 203 -4.24 -16.73 -22.62
N ALA A 204 -4.79 -15.53 -22.41
CA ALA A 204 -5.64 -14.85 -23.39
C ALA A 204 -4.92 -14.43 -24.68
N ILE A 205 -3.60 -14.23 -24.65
CA ILE A 205 -2.79 -13.98 -25.85
C ILE A 205 -2.52 -15.28 -26.62
N ILE A 206 -2.20 -16.37 -25.91
CA ILE A 206 -1.83 -17.65 -26.55
C ILE A 206 -3.07 -18.31 -27.16
N HIS A 207 -4.18 -18.35 -26.41
CA HIS A 207 -5.43 -19.00 -26.81
C HIS A 207 -6.62 -18.03 -26.67
N PRO A 208 -6.83 -17.11 -27.64
CA PRO A 208 -7.94 -16.17 -27.58
C PRO A 208 -9.28 -16.88 -27.76
N VAL A 209 -10.14 -16.84 -26.74
CA VAL A 209 -11.49 -17.44 -26.79
C VAL A 209 -12.44 -16.60 -27.64
N SER A 210 -12.40 -15.27 -27.50
CA SER A 210 -13.14 -14.31 -28.32
C SER A 210 -12.46 -12.94 -28.31
N MET A 211 -12.68 -12.11 -29.33
CA MET A 211 -12.09 -10.77 -29.37
C MET A 211 -12.57 -9.88 -28.21
N GLY A 212 -13.84 -10.03 -27.82
CA GLY A 212 -14.41 -9.30 -26.69
C GLY A 212 -13.79 -9.73 -25.35
N ALA A 213 -13.70 -11.04 -25.10
CA ALA A 213 -13.07 -11.54 -23.87
C ALA A 213 -11.57 -11.18 -23.82
N GLN A 214 -10.87 -11.25 -24.95
CA GLN A 214 -9.47 -10.86 -25.03
C GLN A 214 -9.26 -9.37 -24.73
N ALA A 215 -10.12 -8.49 -25.27
CA ALA A 215 -10.07 -7.06 -24.98
C ALA A 215 -10.33 -6.75 -23.51
N LEU A 216 -11.32 -7.42 -22.89
CA LEU A 216 -11.61 -7.27 -21.46
C LEU A 216 -10.45 -7.75 -20.59
N THR A 217 -9.90 -8.95 -20.84
CA THR A 217 -8.73 -9.46 -20.11
C THR A 217 -7.50 -8.56 -20.28
N SER A 218 -7.28 -8.01 -21.48
CA SER A 218 -6.17 -7.08 -21.75
C SER A 218 -6.35 -5.76 -21.01
N THR A 219 -7.59 -5.25 -20.95
CA THR A 219 -7.91 -4.01 -20.22
C THR A 219 -7.75 -4.22 -18.72
N HIS A 220 -8.24 -5.36 -18.19
CA HIS A 220 -8.05 -5.76 -16.81
C HIS A 220 -6.56 -5.85 -16.43
N PHE A 221 -5.74 -6.47 -17.28
CA PHE A 221 -4.30 -6.53 -17.07
C PHE A 221 -3.64 -5.13 -17.11
N ALA A 222 -4.06 -4.25 -18.02
CA ALA A 222 -3.52 -2.90 -18.09
C ALA A 222 -3.86 -2.07 -16.84
N LEU A 223 -5.10 -2.17 -16.34
CA LEU A 223 -5.56 -1.46 -15.14
C LEU A 223 -4.89 -2.00 -13.87
N THR A 224 -4.84 -3.32 -13.68
CA THR A 224 -4.10 -3.93 -12.56
C THR A 224 -2.60 -3.61 -12.59
N THR A 225 -1.99 -3.53 -13.78
CA THR A 225 -0.60 -3.10 -13.95
C THR A 225 -0.43 -1.63 -13.56
N LEU A 226 -1.32 -0.75 -14.00
CA LEU A 226 -1.32 0.66 -13.62
C LEU A 226 -1.42 0.82 -12.09
N LEU A 227 -2.35 0.13 -11.43
CA LEU A 227 -2.51 0.15 -9.98
C LEU A 227 -1.25 -0.34 -9.25
N THR A 228 -0.65 -1.42 -9.74
CA THR A 228 0.60 -1.97 -9.17
C THR A 228 1.78 -1.02 -9.37
N LEU A 229 1.87 -0.37 -10.53
CA LEU A 229 2.90 0.65 -10.79
C LEU A 229 2.72 1.86 -9.89
N ILE A 230 1.48 2.33 -9.69
CA ILE A 230 1.19 3.41 -8.74
C ILE A 230 1.66 3.02 -7.34
N MET A 231 1.37 1.79 -6.89
CA MET A 231 1.85 1.28 -5.60
C MET A 231 3.38 1.24 -5.50
N LEU A 232 4.07 0.68 -6.50
CA LEU A 232 5.52 0.53 -6.49
C LEU A 232 6.27 1.88 -6.58
N THR A 233 5.71 2.83 -7.31
CA THR A 233 6.31 4.15 -7.53
C THR A 233 5.90 5.18 -6.48
N SER A 234 4.85 4.92 -5.71
CA SER A 234 4.45 5.77 -4.59
C SER A 234 5.45 5.69 -3.44
N ARG A 235 5.63 6.82 -2.75
CA ARG A 235 6.35 6.89 -1.47
C ARG A 235 5.69 5.95 -0.46
N LYS A 236 6.48 5.23 0.32
CA LYS A 236 6.00 4.31 1.36
C LYS A 236 4.96 5.00 2.25
N GLY A 237 3.76 4.41 2.34
CA GLY A 237 2.65 4.91 3.16
C GLY A 237 1.98 6.21 2.68
N ASN A 238 2.46 6.84 1.58
CA ASN A 238 2.03 8.18 1.15
C ASN A 238 2.02 9.22 2.29
N LYS A 239 2.89 9.05 3.30
CA LYS A 239 2.95 9.93 4.47
C LYS A 239 3.74 11.20 4.17
N PRO A 240 3.32 12.37 4.69
CA PRO A 240 4.22 13.51 4.78
C PRO A 240 5.39 13.11 5.67
N VAL A 241 6.60 13.45 5.24
CA VAL A 241 7.81 13.13 5.99
C VAL A 241 8.45 14.43 6.44
N GLU A 242 8.79 14.47 7.72
CA GLU A 242 9.62 15.53 8.27
C GLU A 242 11.07 15.20 7.97
N LEU A 243 11.74 16.08 7.23
CA LEU A 243 13.16 15.98 7.00
C LEU A 243 13.87 16.82 8.06
N GLU A 244 14.67 16.15 8.88
CA GLU A 244 15.55 16.80 9.86
C GLU A 244 16.83 17.26 9.13
N TYR A 245 17.04 18.57 9.06
CA TYR A 245 18.27 19.16 8.50
C TYR A 245 19.24 19.47 9.63
N GLU A 246 20.44 18.89 9.60
CA GLU A 246 21.54 19.23 10.52
C GLU A 246 22.50 20.21 9.82
N GLY A 247 22.28 21.52 10.01
CA GLY A 247 23.11 22.57 9.38
C GLY A 247 23.02 22.57 7.84
N ASP A 248 24.17 22.37 7.18
CA ASP A 248 24.32 22.37 5.71
C ASP A 248 24.32 20.94 5.10
N ILE A 249 24.05 19.90 5.88
CA ILE A 249 24.07 18.50 5.43
C ILE A 249 22.73 18.14 4.77
N GLU A 250 22.77 17.46 3.62
CA GLU A 250 21.57 16.98 2.95
C GLU A 250 20.96 15.79 3.74
N PRO A 251 19.66 15.83 4.07
CA PRO A 251 19.03 14.77 4.85
C PRO A 251 18.95 13.46 4.08
N SER A 252 18.83 12.35 4.81
CA SER A 252 18.64 11.03 4.19
C SER A 252 17.43 11.03 3.25
N ARG A 253 17.61 10.41 2.08
CA ARG A 253 16.56 10.26 1.06
C ARG A 253 15.74 8.99 1.25
N GLU A 254 16.14 8.11 2.17
CA GLU A 254 15.43 6.87 2.50
C GLU A 254 13.95 7.11 2.88
N PRO A 255 13.62 8.10 3.73
CA PRO A 255 12.23 8.37 4.08
C PRO A 255 11.37 8.85 2.89
N LEU A 256 11.99 9.43 1.87
CA LEU A 256 11.31 9.96 0.68
C LEU A 256 11.15 8.90 -0.43
N ALA A 257 11.83 7.76 -0.28
CA ALA A 257 11.94 6.74 -1.31
C ALA A 257 10.58 6.05 -1.59
N SER A 258 10.38 5.69 -2.85
CA SER A 258 9.28 4.79 -3.24
C SER A 258 9.56 3.37 -2.78
N VAL A 259 8.54 2.51 -2.76
CA VAL A 259 8.75 1.09 -2.40
C VAL A 259 9.71 0.40 -3.36
N LEU A 260 9.65 0.72 -4.65
CA LEU A 260 10.61 0.21 -5.62
C LEU A 260 12.04 0.71 -5.32
N SER A 261 12.18 1.97 -4.92
CA SER A 261 13.47 2.56 -4.58
C SER A 261 14.06 1.95 -3.31
N LEU A 262 13.23 1.67 -2.30
CA LEU A 262 13.64 0.93 -1.10
C LEU A 262 14.06 -0.51 -1.43
N ALA A 263 13.29 -1.21 -2.26
CA ALA A 263 13.59 -2.60 -2.64
C ALA A 263 14.86 -2.73 -3.50
N THR A 264 15.15 -1.73 -4.33
CA THR A 264 16.33 -1.71 -5.21
C THR A 264 17.52 -0.93 -4.63
N PHE A 265 17.37 -0.36 -3.43
CA PHE A 265 18.32 0.56 -2.81
C PHE A 265 18.70 1.77 -3.69
N SER A 266 17.86 2.13 -4.67
CA SER A 266 18.15 3.21 -5.62
C SER A 266 18.16 4.60 -4.97
N TRP A 267 17.65 4.74 -3.75
CA TRP A 267 17.71 5.99 -2.99
C TRP A 267 19.15 6.34 -2.59
N VAL A 268 20.08 5.38 -2.61
CA VAL A 268 21.52 5.55 -2.35
C VAL A 268 22.29 5.95 -3.62
N ASP A 269 21.69 5.81 -4.81
CA ASP A 269 22.36 6.14 -6.08
C ASP A 269 22.98 7.55 -6.13
N PRO A 270 22.33 8.61 -5.60
CA PRO A 270 22.92 9.94 -5.60
C PRO A 270 24.23 10.03 -4.81
N ILE A 271 24.33 9.37 -3.65
CA ILE A 271 25.56 9.40 -2.82
C ILE A 271 26.66 8.53 -3.44
N VAL A 272 26.31 7.37 -4.03
CA VAL A 272 27.27 6.53 -4.77
C VAL A 272 27.86 7.30 -5.95
N TRP A 273 27.00 8.00 -6.70
CA TRP A 273 27.44 8.81 -7.84
C TRP A 273 28.27 10.01 -7.43
N LYS A 274 27.95 10.64 -6.29
CA LYS A 274 28.76 11.71 -5.70
C LYS A 274 30.14 11.20 -5.31
N GLY A 275 30.22 10.05 -4.63
CA GLY A 275 31.46 9.38 -4.25
C GLY A 275 32.32 8.94 -5.46
N TYR A 276 31.68 8.57 -6.56
CA TYR A 276 32.38 8.28 -7.82
C TYR A 276 33.03 9.53 -8.42
N LYS A 277 32.39 10.70 -8.32
CA LYS A 277 32.89 11.97 -8.88
C LYS A 277 33.87 12.71 -7.97
N LYS A 278 33.70 12.61 -6.65
CA LYS A 278 34.50 13.29 -5.63
C LYS A 278 34.67 12.35 -4.43
N SER A 279 35.86 12.28 -3.84
CA SER A 279 36.07 11.59 -2.56
C SER A 279 35.09 12.13 -1.52
N THR A 280 34.36 11.23 -0.86
CA THR A 280 33.42 11.56 0.21
C THR A 280 34.18 12.07 1.43
N GLU A 281 33.80 13.23 1.94
CA GLU A 281 34.29 13.79 3.20
C GLU A 281 33.25 13.59 4.31
N LEU A 282 33.63 13.81 5.57
CA LEU A 282 32.72 13.62 6.71
C LEU A 282 31.52 14.58 6.67
N SER A 283 31.63 15.70 5.95
CA SER A 283 30.52 16.64 5.73
C SER A 283 29.53 16.19 4.65
N ASP A 284 29.84 15.12 3.90
CA ASP A 284 29.02 14.61 2.81
C ASP A 284 28.16 13.39 3.21
N VAL A 285 28.25 12.92 4.47
CA VAL A 285 27.63 11.67 4.99
C VAL A 285 26.89 11.94 6.29
#